data_AF-A0A661C8Q4-F1
#
_entry.id   AF-A0A661C8Q4-F1
#
_cell.length_a   1.000
_cell.length_b   1.000
_cell.length_c   1.000
_cell.angle_alpha   90.00
_cell.angle_beta   90.00
_cell.angle_gamma   90.00
#
_symmetry.space_group_name_H-M   'P 1'
#
loop_
_entity.id
_entity.type
_entity.pdbx_description
1 polymer ?
#
loop_
_entity_poly.entity_id
_entity_poly.type
_entity_poly.pdbx_seq_one_letter_code
_entity_poly.pdbx_strand_id
1 'polypeptide(L)' 'MRDELGTMDLAQTGSITMVDIDKDPDLAKRFNELVPVLFVNDTEVCRYKLNKKRLLRILGSE' A
#
# COMPACT_ATOMS: atom_id res chain seq x y z
N MET A 1 2.08 9.04 0.85
CA MET A 1 1.24 7.87 0.49
C MET A 1 -0.11 7.90 1.20
N ARG A 2 -0.15 7.99 2.53
CA ARG A 2 -1.41 8.04 3.29
C ARG A 2 -2.36 9.19 2.85
N ASP A 3 -1.83 10.39 2.67
CA ASP A 3 -2.58 11.56 2.20
C ASP A 3 -3.19 11.36 0.80
N GLU A 4 -2.40 10.81 -0.13
CA GLU A 4 -2.89 10.47 -1.47
C GLU A 4 -3.96 9.37 -1.46
N LEU A 5 -3.86 8.38 -0.55
CA LEU A 5 -4.88 7.34 -0.39
C LEU A 5 -6.18 7.91 0.18
N GLY A 6 -6.09 8.88 1.11
CA GLY A 6 -7.26 9.58 1.66
C GLY A 6 -7.98 10.43 0.61
N THR A 7 -7.23 11.05 -0.31
CA THR A 7 -7.80 11.82 -1.43
C THR A 7 -8.55 10.94 -2.44
N MET A 8 -8.21 9.66 -2.56
CA MET A 8 -8.82 8.73 -3.51
C MET A 8 -10.12 8.06 -3.00
N ASP A 9 -10.66 8.49 -1.86
CA ASP A 9 -11.85 7.91 -1.23
C ASP A 9 -11.76 6.37 -1.04
N LEU A 10 -10.54 5.85 -0.92
CA LEU A 10 -10.31 4.41 -0.75
C LEU A 10 -10.86 3.87 0.57
N ALA A 11 -11.17 4.78 1.51
CA ALA A 11 -11.84 4.47 2.75
C ALA A 11 -13.22 3.83 2.54
N GLN A 12 -13.89 4.08 1.40
CA GLN A 12 -15.18 3.44 1.09
C GLN A 12 -15.03 2.11 0.33
N THR A 13 -13.87 1.84 -0.30
CA THR A 13 -13.66 0.60 -1.08
C THR A 13 -12.95 -0.50 -0.29
N GLY A 14 -12.21 -0.18 0.78
CA GLY A 14 -11.57 -1.21 1.60
C GLY A 14 -10.89 -0.71 2.88
N SER A 15 -10.60 -1.66 3.78
CA SER A 15 -9.88 -1.40 5.02
C SER A 15 -8.37 -1.27 4.76
N ILE A 16 -7.82 -0.06 4.91
CA ILE A 16 -6.37 0.17 4.84
C ILE A 16 -5.76 -0.11 6.21
N THR A 17 -4.88 -1.11 6.30
CA THR A 17 -4.12 -1.42 7.52
C THR A 17 -2.70 -0.90 7.37
N MET A 18 -2.25 -0.09 8.32
CA MET A 18 -0.84 0.30 8.40
C MET A 18 -0.08 -0.76 9.15
N VAL A 19 0.87 -1.40 8.46
CA VAL A 19 1.80 -2.34 9.07
C VAL A 19 3.12 -1.62 9.27
N ASP A 20 3.61 -1.65 10.50
CA ASP A 20 4.88 -1.04 10.86
C ASP A 20 5.98 -2.09 10.70
N ILE A 21 6.79 -1.95 9.65
CA ILE A 21 7.79 -2.97 9.32
C ILE A 21 8.87 -3.09 10.41
N ASP A 22 9.07 -2.06 11.24
CA ASP A 22 10.04 -2.08 12.34
C ASP A 22 9.64 -3.08 13.44
N LYS A 23 8.33 -3.36 13.57
CA LYS A 23 7.80 -4.33 14.53
C LYS A 23 7.94 -5.78 14.09
N ASP A 24 8.14 -6.01 12.80
CA ASP A 24 8.21 -7.34 12.20
C ASP A 24 9.60 -7.55 11.56
N PRO A 25 10.50 -8.31 12.21
CA PRO A 25 11.88 -8.44 11.73
C PRO A 25 11.98 -9.06 10.33
N ASP A 26 11.04 -9.92 9.94
CA ASP A 26 10.94 -10.46 8.57
C ASP A 26 10.59 -9.37 7.55
N LEU A 27 9.64 -8.49 7.87
CA LEU A 27 9.26 -7.35 7.05
C LEU A 27 10.39 -6.31 7.01
N ALA A 28 11.01 -5.98 8.15
CA ALA A 28 12.19 -5.12 8.22
C ALA A 28 13.34 -5.63 7.35
N LYS A 29 13.61 -6.94 7.38
CA LYS A 29 14.70 -7.54 6.58
C LYS A 29 14.38 -7.61 5.10
N ARG A 30 13.10 -7.81 4.74
CA ARG A 30 12.64 -7.93 3.36
C ARG A 30 12.46 -6.57 2.68
N PHE A 31 12.01 -5.56 3.42
CA PHE A 31 11.71 -4.23 2.90
C PHE A 31 12.76 -3.19 3.32
N ASN A 32 13.29 -3.19 4.53
CA ASN A 32 14.33 -2.26 5.00
C ASN A 32 14.01 -0.80 4.59
N GLU A 33 14.78 -0.24 3.64
CA GLU A 33 14.62 1.13 3.12
C GLU A 33 13.67 1.23 1.91
N LEU A 34 13.01 0.13 1.51
CA LEU A 34 12.05 0.08 0.41
C LEU A 34 10.69 0.72 0.76
N VAL A 35 10.54 1.20 1.99
CA VAL A 35 9.36 1.93 2.45
C VAL A 35 9.26 3.33 1.82
N PRO A 36 8.03 3.82 1.55
CA PRO A 36 6.74 3.17 1.79
C PRO A 36 6.38 2.13 0.71
N VAL A 37 5.86 0.97 1.14
CA VAL A 37 5.38 -0.12 0.26
C VAL A 37 3.89 -0.31 0.49
N LEU A 38 3.14 -0.57 -0.58
CA LEU A 38 1.71 -0.81 -0.54
C LEU A 38 1.40 -2.21 -1.08
N PHE A 39 0.68 -2.98 -0.26
CA PHE A 39 0.15 -4.29 -0.61
C PHE A 39 -1.37 -4.24 -0.65
N VAL A 40 -1.95 -4.94 -1.62
CA VAL A 40 -3.39 -5.16 -1.73
C VAL A 40 -3.61 -6.65 -1.92
N ASN A 41 -4.30 -7.30 -0.99
CA ASN A 41 -4.60 -8.73 -1.03
C ASN A 41 -3.36 -9.60 -1.32
N ASP A 42 -2.28 -9.37 -0.57
CA ASP A 42 -0.96 -10.01 -0.71
C ASP A 42 -0.13 -9.62 -1.96
N THR A 43 -0.67 -8.79 -2.85
CA THR A 43 0.05 -8.32 -4.05
C THR A 43 0.75 -6.98 -3.80
N GLU A 44 2.06 -6.91 -4.06
CA GLU A 44 2.81 -5.64 -4.07
C GLU A 44 2.29 -4.74 -5.19
N VAL A 45 1.61 -3.66 -4.82
CA VAL A 45 1.12 -2.67 -5.77
C VAL A 45 2.26 -1.74 -6.14
N CYS A 46 2.92 -1.14 -5.14
CA CYS A 46 3.98 -0.17 -5.36
C CYS A 46 4.98 -0.08 -4.22
N ARG A 47 6.20 0.35 -4.56
CA ARG A 47 7.26 0.80 -3.66
C ARG A 47 7.63 2.26 -3.96
N TYR A 48 7.93 3.05 -2.93
CA TYR A 48 8.33 4.47 -2.98
C TYR A 48 7.31 5.48 -3.52
N LYS A 49 6.57 5.18 -4.60
CA LYS A 49 5.56 6.05 -5.21
C LYS A 49 4.23 5.33 -5.37
N LEU A 50 3.13 6.01 -5.00
CA LEU A 50 1.79 5.46 -5.19
C LEU A 50 1.43 5.47 -6.68
N ASN A 51 1.19 4.29 -7.26
CA ASN A 51 0.69 4.18 -8.63
C ASN A 51 -0.82 3.99 -8.62
N LYS A 52 -1.53 5.13 -8.70
CA LYS A 52 -3.00 5.20 -8.68
C LYS A 52 -3.65 4.28 -9.73
N LYS A 53 -3.08 4.23 -10.95
CA LYS A 53 -3.60 3.39 -12.04
C LYS A 53 -3.53 1.90 -11.71
N ARG A 54 -2.40 1.44 -11.14
CA ARG A 54 -2.24 0.04 -10.74
C ARG A 54 -3.14 -0.31 -9.56
N LEU A 55 -3.27 0.61 -8.61
CA LEU A 55 -4.15 0.44 -7.46
C LEU A 55 -5.62 0.30 -7.90
N LEU A 56 -6.14 1.22 -8.72
CA LEU A 56 -7.51 1.16 -9.24
C LEU A 56 -7.77 -0.13 -10.02
N ARG A 57 -6.80 -0.57 -10.82
CA ARG A 57 -6.88 -1.84 -11.57
C ARG A 57 -7.00 -3.07 -10.66
N ILE A 58 -6.30 -3.08 -9.52
CA ILE A 58 -6.37 -4.18 -8.56
C ILE A 58 -7.69 -4.13 -7.76
N LEU A 59 -8.19 -2.92 -7.50
CA LEU A 59 -9.46 -2.70 -6.80
C LEU A 59 -10.69 -2.92 -7.68
N GLY A 60 -10.52 -3.03 -9.00
CA GLY A 60 -11.62 -3.31 -9.94
C GLY A 60 -12.57 -2.13 -10.17
N SER A 61 -12.17 -0.90 -9.82
CA SER A 61 -12.92 0.31 -10.19
C SER A 61 -12.45 0.76 -11.58
N GLU A 62 -13.15 0.30 -12.62
CA GLU A 62 -13.07 0.83 -14.00
C GLU A 62 -13.89 2.12 -14.15
#